data_AF-A0A1Q9D5W3-F1
#
_entry.id   AF-A0A1Q9D5W3-F1
#
_cell.length_a   1.000
_cell.length_b   1.000
_cell.length_c   1.000
_cell.angle_alpha   90.00
_cell.angle_beta   90.00
_cell.angle_gamma   90.00
#
_symmetry.space_group_name_H-M   'P 1'
#
loop_
_entity.id
_entity.type
_entity.pdbx_description
1 polymer ?
#
loop_
_entity_poly.entity_id
_entity_poly.type
_entity_poly.pdbx_seq_one_letter_code
_entity_poly.pdbx_strand_id
1 'polypeptide(L)'
;DFLFSSLEDAVKDTSGMNAVMCAILSGDTAMLRLLAASRADVSRPMHGLNDLGYYDTQTPLMAATKSHQDPAVLTTLVELRADPNGRASRTQLSSLYMCRSPGHVRALLEQKAELEHSALHGAAALAGPDTLRELLKRQCDPNYILAGRQERFGPLHAVALFSLSNRHAVEAARLLLEHRADVNSRSAPSDDFLWECRKARMRVAVLGFANCNMMTRLRASMPLFLDYGADPTPNDHGDTPEDLARRLFLDYGADPTPNDHGDTPEDLARRNHHYHLIPGVTSKSRGQQMEVLQKALRGMIDGSLQVHEDWFAIPQITVRKDGVNEESVKSDAALAVQSIPAYVELSNVFIALVPELTHKDSSALVNYASWLSRGWLGFVW
;
A
#
# COMPACT_ATOMS: atom_id res chain seq x y z
N ASP A 1 -7.55 23.09 14.22
CA ASP A 1 -8.41 24.28 14.35
C ASP A 1 -9.14 24.58 13.05
N PHE A 2 -10.25 23.88 12.78
CA PHE A 2 -11.17 24.23 11.68
C PHE A 2 -12.40 24.95 12.25
N LEU A 3 -12.14 25.97 13.05
CA LEU A 3 -13.16 26.75 13.74
C LEU A 3 -13.51 27.97 12.87
N PHE A 4 -14.71 27.97 12.32
CA PHE A 4 -15.26 29.13 11.63
C PHE A 4 -15.96 30.03 12.65
N SER A 5 -15.68 31.34 12.57
CA SER A 5 -16.25 32.34 13.49
C SER A 5 -17.76 32.49 13.33
N SER A 6 -18.30 32.18 12.14
CA SER A 6 -19.72 32.19 11.82
C SER A 6 -20.04 31.24 10.66
N LEU A 7 -21.33 30.91 10.49
CA LEU A 7 -21.79 30.13 9.32
C LEU A 7 -21.56 30.87 8.00
N GLU A 8 -21.62 32.21 8.02
CA GLU A 8 -21.37 33.02 6.82
C GLU A 8 -19.91 32.96 6.40
N ASP A 9 -18.98 32.98 7.36
CA ASP A 9 -17.54 32.79 7.10
C ASP A 9 -17.27 31.37 6.58
N ALA A 10 -17.93 30.36 7.16
CA ALA A 10 -17.83 28.97 6.74
C ALA A 10 -18.28 28.75 5.29
N VAL A 11 -19.36 29.41 4.86
CA VAL A 11 -19.91 29.33 3.50
C VAL A 11 -19.01 30.04 2.48
N LYS A 12 -18.40 31.16 2.88
CA LYS A 12 -17.50 31.95 2.01
C LYS A 12 -16.10 31.38 1.95
N ASP A 13 -15.71 30.49 2.86
CA ASP A 13 -14.38 29.92 2.87
C ASP A 13 -14.12 29.10 1.60
N THR A 14 -13.00 29.41 0.98
CA THR A 14 -12.57 28.77 -0.27
C THR A 14 -11.26 28.03 -0.10
N SER A 15 -10.79 27.84 1.14
CA SER A 15 -9.61 27.04 1.44
C SER A 15 -9.79 25.58 1.00
N GLY A 16 -8.69 24.84 0.92
CA GLY A 16 -8.73 23.40 0.63
C GLY A 16 -9.56 22.63 1.66
N MET A 17 -9.42 22.96 2.96
CA MET A 17 -10.18 22.34 4.05
C MET A 17 -11.31 23.28 4.52
N ASN A 18 -12.25 23.55 3.62
CA ASN A 18 -13.42 24.36 3.94
C ASN A 18 -14.48 23.61 4.76
N ALA A 19 -15.55 24.31 5.13
CA ALA A 19 -16.62 23.76 5.95
C ALA A 19 -17.32 22.54 5.31
N VAL A 20 -17.48 22.53 3.98
CA VAL A 20 -18.03 21.39 3.25
C VAL A 20 -17.11 20.17 3.38
N MET A 21 -15.80 20.34 3.21
CA MET A 21 -14.83 19.27 3.38
C MET A 21 -14.80 18.74 4.81
N CYS A 22 -14.88 19.62 5.81
CA CYS A 22 -14.98 19.22 7.20
C CYS A 22 -16.23 18.36 7.44
N ALA A 23 -17.39 18.79 6.93
CA ALA A 23 -18.66 18.04 7.04
C ALA A 23 -18.62 16.69 6.30
N ILE A 24 -17.94 16.62 5.15
CA ILE A 24 -17.73 15.36 4.42
C ILE A 24 -16.88 14.40 5.23
N LEU A 25 -15.73 14.87 5.73
CA LEU A 25 -14.77 14.01 6.45
C LEU A 25 -15.29 13.57 7.83
N SER A 26 -16.17 14.37 8.45
CA SER A 26 -16.88 14.00 9.67
C SER A 26 -18.12 13.13 9.44
N GLY A 27 -18.56 12.96 8.19
CA GLY A 27 -19.79 12.24 7.84
C GLY A 27 -21.08 12.97 8.25
N ASP A 28 -21.03 14.27 8.51
CA ASP A 28 -22.17 15.04 9.01
C ASP A 28 -23.10 15.49 7.88
N THR A 29 -24.07 14.62 7.57
CA THR A 29 -25.09 14.91 6.55
C THR A 29 -26.04 16.06 6.93
N ALA A 30 -26.20 16.36 8.22
CA ALA A 30 -27.02 17.49 8.67
C ALA A 30 -26.31 18.81 8.41
N MET A 31 -25.01 18.88 8.72
CA MET A 31 -24.18 20.04 8.40
C MET A 31 -24.06 20.26 6.89
N LEU A 32 -23.95 19.19 6.08
CA LEU A 32 -23.96 19.33 4.62
C LEU A 32 -25.26 19.98 4.10
N ARG A 33 -26.41 19.55 4.62
CA ARG A 33 -27.71 20.14 4.26
C ARG A 33 -27.81 21.60 4.72
N LEU A 34 -27.31 21.91 5.92
CA LEU A 34 -27.27 23.27 6.44
C LEU A 34 -26.40 24.18 5.57
N LEU A 35 -25.17 23.76 5.24
CA LEU A 35 -24.25 24.51 4.40
C LEU A 35 -24.84 24.76 3.00
N ALA A 36 -25.45 23.74 2.40
CA ALA A 36 -26.12 23.88 1.11
C ALA A 36 -27.34 24.84 1.19
N ALA A 37 -28.14 24.77 2.26
CA ALA A 37 -29.25 25.71 2.48
C ALA A 37 -28.75 27.15 2.65
N SER A 38 -27.56 27.33 3.21
CA SER A 38 -26.85 28.61 3.30
C SER A 38 -26.09 29.01 2.03
N ARG A 39 -26.28 28.29 0.91
CA ARG A 39 -25.66 28.54 -0.40
C ARG A 39 -24.16 28.28 -0.47
N ALA A 40 -23.62 27.38 0.36
CA ALA A 40 -22.28 26.86 0.15
C ALA A 40 -22.22 26.05 -1.15
N ASP A 41 -21.11 26.17 -1.88
CA ASP A 41 -20.86 25.37 -3.07
C ASP A 41 -20.35 23.98 -2.67
N VAL A 42 -21.25 23.00 -2.67
CA VAL A 42 -20.97 21.59 -2.36
C VAL A 42 -20.34 20.82 -3.53
N SER A 43 -20.19 21.45 -4.70
CA SER A 43 -19.66 20.84 -5.92
C SER A 43 -18.23 21.28 -6.24
N ARG A 44 -17.73 22.29 -5.53
CA ARG A 44 -16.42 22.92 -5.79
C ARG A 44 -15.30 21.88 -5.80
N PRO A 45 -14.50 21.80 -6.88
CA PRO A 45 -13.34 20.91 -6.91
C PRO A 45 -12.32 21.25 -5.81
N MET A 46 -11.75 20.20 -5.23
CA MET A 46 -10.71 20.32 -4.21
C MET A 46 -9.43 20.91 -4.79
N HIS A 47 -8.69 21.60 -3.93
CA HIS A 47 -7.34 22.08 -4.20
C HIS A 47 -6.54 22.17 -2.89
N GLY A 48 -5.22 22.02 -2.96
CA GLY A 48 -4.33 22.28 -1.82
C GLY A 48 -4.39 21.22 -0.70
N LEU A 49 -4.90 20.02 -0.99
CA LEU A 49 -4.98 18.90 -0.05
C LEU A 49 -4.08 17.71 -0.44
N ASN A 50 -3.03 17.98 -1.23
CA ASN A 50 -2.09 16.96 -1.72
C ASN A 50 -1.38 16.23 -0.57
N ASP A 51 -1.08 16.91 0.53
CA ASP A 51 -0.44 16.33 1.72
C ASP A 51 -1.35 15.31 2.43
N LEU A 52 -2.67 15.44 2.28
CA LEU A 52 -3.66 14.46 2.74
C LEU A 52 -3.97 13.40 1.67
N GLY A 53 -3.18 13.38 0.59
CA GLY A 53 -3.30 12.47 -0.53
C GLY A 53 -4.43 12.82 -1.51
N TYR A 54 -5.16 13.92 -1.35
CA TYR A 54 -6.20 14.34 -2.31
C TYR A 54 -5.59 15.16 -3.42
N TYR A 55 -5.96 14.84 -4.67
CA TYR A 55 -5.46 15.58 -5.81
C TYR A 55 -6.35 16.78 -6.09
N ASP A 56 -5.72 17.88 -6.50
CA ASP A 56 -6.44 19.01 -7.07
C ASP A 56 -7.37 18.53 -8.20
N THR A 57 -8.52 19.17 -8.35
CA THR A 57 -9.59 18.86 -9.32
C THR A 57 -10.52 17.69 -8.97
N GLN A 58 -10.25 16.95 -7.89
CA GLN A 58 -11.20 15.94 -7.40
C GLN A 58 -12.48 16.59 -6.86
N THR A 59 -13.64 15.96 -7.07
CA THR A 59 -14.92 16.48 -6.57
C THR A 59 -15.11 16.16 -5.08
N PRO A 60 -15.95 16.90 -4.35
CA PRO A 60 -16.29 16.57 -2.96
C PRO A 60 -16.90 15.17 -2.81
N LEU A 61 -17.67 14.71 -3.81
CA LEU A 61 -18.20 13.34 -3.86
C LEU A 61 -17.08 12.27 -3.95
N MET A 62 -16.02 12.53 -4.72
CA MET A 62 -14.85 11.64 -4.74
C MET A 62 -14.16 11.61 -3.37
N ALA A 63 -14.09 12.75 -2.69
CA ALA A 63 -13.48 12.84 -1.37
C ALA A 63 -14.25 12.00 -0.34
N ALA A 64 -15.58 12.11 -0.31
CA ALA A 64 -16.45 11.30 0.53
C ALA A 64 -16.27 9.79 0.24
N THR A 65 -16.21 9.43 -1.05
CA THR A 65 -16.05 8.03 -1.47
C THR A 65 -14.68 7.49 -1.05
N LYS A 66 -13.61 8.26 -1.29
CA LYS A 66 -12.23 7.89 -0.98
C LYS A 66 -11.95 7.82 0.52
N SER A 67 -12.61 8.65 1.32
CA SER A 67 -12.49 8.65 2.79
C SER A 67 -13.33 7.58 3.48
N HIS A 68 -13.94 6.65 2.73
CA HIS A 68 -14.74 5.55 3.29
C HIS A 68 -15.94 6.02 4.12
N GLN A 69 -16.55 7.16 3.75
CA GLN A 69 -17.72 7.70 4.48
C GLN A 69 -18.95 6.79 4.36
N ASP A 70 -19.93 6.98 5.24
CA ASP A 70 -21.19 6.27 5.13
C ASP A 70 -21.87 6.54 3.76
N PRO A 71 -22.47 5.52 3.10
CA PRO A 71 -23.18 5.70 1.82
C PRO A 71 -24.27 6.80 1.85
N ALA A 72 -24.82 7.13 3.02
CA ALA A 72 -25.75 8.24 3.19
C ALA A 72 -25.11 9.60 2.90
N VAL A 73 -23.81 9.77 3.11
CA VAL A 73 -23.07 11.00 2.77
C VAL A 73 -23.01 11.17 1.25
N LEU A 74 -22.68 10.09 0.52
CA LEU A 74 -22.66 10.09 -0.94
C LEU A 74 -24.04 10.41 -1.51
N THR A 75 -25.08 9.76 -0.96
CA THR A 75 -26.48 10.02 -1.33
C THR A 75 -26.86 11.46 -1.09
N THR A 76 -26.53 12.01 0.10
CA THR A 76 -26.80 13.40 0.46
C THR A 76 -26.08 14.37 -0.48
N LEU A 77 -24.83 14.11 -0.85
CA LEU A 77 -24.11 14.97 -1.80
C LEU A 77 -24.78 15.01 -3.18
N VAL A 78 -25.25 13.87 -3.68
CA VAL A 78 -25.97 13.84 -4.97
C VAL A 78 -27.34 14.52 -4.87
N GLU A 79 -28.07 14.35 -3.75
CA GLU A 79 -29.31 15.12 -3.46
C GLU A 79 -29.05 16.64 -3.47
N LEU A 80 -27.87 17.06 -2.99
CA LEU A 80 -27.40 18.45 -3.01
C LEU A 80 -26.77 18.87 -4.34
N ARG A 81 -27.05 18.13 -5.43
CA ARG A 81 -26.64 18.41 -6.82
C ARG A 81 -25.16 18.14 -7.15
N ALA A 82 -24.45 17.33 -6.35
CA ALA A 82 -23.18 16.79 -6.80
C ALA A 82 -23.39 15.86 -8.00
N ASP A 83 -22.58 16.01 -9.05
CA ASP A 83 -22.65 15.14 -10.22
C ASP A 83 -22.03 13.76 -9.89
N PRO A 84 -22.82 12.66 -9.91
CA PRO A 84 -22.31 11.30 -9.67
C PRO A 84 -21.30 10.85 -10.73
N ASN A 85 -21.35 11.42 -11.94
CA ASN A 85 -20.47 11.12 -13.07
C ASN A 85 -19.36 12.15 -13.24
N GLY A 86 -19.25 13.11 -12.31
CA GLY A 86 -18.19 14.12 -12.33
C GLY A 86 -16.82 13.46 -12.39
N ARG A 87 -15.93 13.99 -13.23
CA ARG A 87 -14.58 13.46 -13.44
C ARG A 87 -13.55 14.46 -12.96
N ALA A 88 -12.51 13.97 -12.28
CA ALA A 88 -11.39 14.83 -11.88
C ALA A 88 -10.61 15.25 -13.13
N SER A 89 -10.45 16.55 -13.39
CA SER A 89 -9.87 17.04 -14.65
C SER A 89 -8.49 16.47 -14.94
N ARG A 90 -7.67 16.25 -13.90
CA ARG A 90 -6.32 15.69 -14.06
C ARG A 90 -6.31 14.19 -14.36
N THR A 91 -7.12 13.41 -13.65
CA THR A 91 -7.04 11.92 -13.70
C THR A 91 -8.15 11.31 -14.53
N GLN A 92 -9.18 12.08 -14.88
CA GLN A 92 -10.39 11.62 -15.55
C GLN A 92 -11.07 10.44 -14.82
N LEU A 93 -10.92 10.35 -13.50
CA LEU A 93 -11.58 9.32 -12.68
C LEU A 93 -12.92 9.82 -12.16
N SER A 94 -13.90 8.92 -12.12
CA SER A 94 -15.19 9.10 -11.49
C SER A 94 -15.17 8.70 -10.01
N SER A 95 -16.22 9.04 -9.28
CA SER A 95 -16.41 8.60 -7.89
C SER A 95 -16.50 7.08 -7.77
N LEU A 96 -17.06 6.39 -8.77
CA LEU A 96 -17.22 4.94 -8.78
C LEU A 96 -15.87 4.20 -8.75
N TYR A 97 -14.84 4.76 -9.41
CA TYR A 97 -13.46 4.26 -9.34
C TYR A 97 -12.90 4.28 -7.90
N MET A 98 -13.34 5.23 -7.09
CA MET A 98 -12.83 5.42 -5.73
C MET A 98 -13.61 4.61 -4.70
N CYS A 99 -14.60 3.80 -5.10
CA CYS A 99 -15.40 3.01 -4.17
C CYS A 99 -14.55 2.06 -3.32
N ARG A 100 -15.02 1.89 -2.07
CA ARG A 100 -14.32 1.12 -1.03
C ARG A 100 -15.21 0.13 -0.30
N SER A 101 -16.51 0.29 -0.44
CA SER A 101 -17.51 -0.58 0.12
C SER A 101 -18.54 -0.92 -0.96
N PRO A 102 -19.21 -2.07 -0.86
CA PRO A 102 -20.33 -2.40 -1.74
C PRO A 102 -21.51 -1.42 -1.54
N GLY A 103 -21.59 -0.78 -0.36
CA GLY A 103 -22.56 0.28 -0.07
C GLY A 103 -22.36 1.52 -0.95
N HIS A 104 -21.11 1.94 -1.20
CA HIS A 104 -20.85 3.06 -2.12
C HIS A 104 -21.28 2.74 -3.54
N VAL A 105 -20.98 1.52 -4.01
CA VAL A 105 -21.36 1.07 -5.35
C VAL A 105 -22.88 1.11 -5.50
N ARG A 106 -23.63 0.59 -4.52
CA ARG A 106 -25.10 0.65 -4.53
C ARG A 106 -25.63 2.08 -4.51
N ALA A 107 -25.16 2.90 -3.57
CA ALA A 107 -25.63 4.28 -3.42
C ALA A 107 -25.40 5.12 -4.68
N LEU A 108 -24.20 5.03 -5.28
CA LEU A 108 -23.90 5.78 -6.52
C LEU A 108 -24.77 5.32 -7.70
N LEU A 109 -24.97 4.01 -7.86
CA LEU A 109 -25.79 3.48 -8.96
C LEU A 109 -27.28 3.78 -8.77
N GLU A 110 -27.80 3.76 -7.55
CA GLU A 110 -29.15 4.24 -7.22
C GLU A 110 -29.33 5.71 -7.58
N GLN A 111 -28.26 6.50 -7.44
CA GLN A 111 -28.18 7.90 -7.85
C GLN A 111 -27.81 8.10 -9.34
N LYS A 112 -27.99 7.08 -10.19
CA LYS A 112 -27.76 7.11 -11.64
C LYS A 112 -26.31 7.37 -12.06
N ALA A 113 -25.33 7.01 -11.23
CA ALA A 113 -23.96 6.92 -11.69
C ALA A 113 -23.83 5.90 -12.83
N GLU A 114 -23.01 6.20 -13.83
CA GLU A 114 -22.68 5.31 -14.93
C GLU A 114 -21.71 4.24 -14.44
N LEU A 115 -22.06 2.97 -14.66
CA LEU A 115 -21.17 1.86 -14.33
C LEU A 115 -20.05 1.78 -15.36
N GLU A 116 -18.91 2.35 -15.03
CA GLU A 116 -17.69 2.19 -15.81
C GLU A 116 -16.98 0.88 -15.43
N HIS A 117 -16.52 0.12 -16.43
CA HIS A 117 -15.68 -1.06 -16.20
C HIS A 117 -14.37 -0.72 -15.46
N SER A 118 -13.90 0.52 -15.59
CA SER A 118 -12.73 1.06 -14.87
C SER A 118 -12.88 1.06 -13.35
N ALA A 119 -14.12 1.01 -12.83
CA ALA A 119 -14.36 0.92 -11.40
C ALA A 119 -13.75 -0.33 -10.78
N LEU A 120 -13.62 -1.40 -11.58
CA LEU A 120 -13.02 -2.65 -11.14
C LEU A 120 -11.51 -2.50 -10.87
N HIS A 121 -10.79 -1.64 -11.59
CA HIS A 121 -9.38 -1.33 -11.31
C HIS A 121 -9.18 -0.70 -9.93
N GLY A 122 -9.97 0.33 -9.63
CA GLY A 122 -9.88 1.02 -8.35
C GLY A 122 -10.28 0.14 -7.16
N ALA A 123 -11.30 -0.70 -7.35
CA ALA A 123 -11.72 -1.68 -6.35
C ALA A 123 -10.66 -2.76 -6.14
N ALA A 124 -10.09 -3.33 -7.21
CA ALA A 124 -9.05 -4.36 -7.15
C ALA A 124 -7.80 -3.89 -6.38
N ALA A 125 -7.41 -2.64 -6.60
CA ALA A 125 -6.25 -2.06 -5.93
C ALA A 125 -6.49 -1.80 -4.44
N LEU A 126 -7.63 -1.20 -4.08
CA LEU A 126 -7.75 -0.46 -2.82
C LEU A 126 -9.03 -0.77 -2.01
N ALA A 127 -9.96 -1.58 -2.53
CA ALA A 127 -11.18 -1.98 -1.83
C ALA A 127 -11.09 -3.42 -1.29
N GLY A 128 -12.11 -3.82 -0.53
CA GLY A 128 -12.29 -5.19 -0.06
C GLY A 128 -12.96 -6.11 -1.09
N PRO A 129 -12.89 -7.44 -0.89
CA PRO A 129 -13.41 -8.45 -1.81
C PRO A 129 -14.91 -8.30 -2.08
N ASP A 130 -15.69 -7.89 -1.09
CA ASP A 130 -17.13 -7.67 -1.24
C ASP A 130 -17.46 -6.59 -2.27
N THR A 131 -16.62 -5.54 -2.36
CA THR A 131 -16.78 -4.47 -3.35
C THR A 131 -16.49 -5.00 -4.76
N LEU A 132 -15.47 -5.83 -4.92
CA LEU A 132 -15.18 -6.50 -6.20
C LEU A 132 -16.34 -7.42 -6.61
N ARG A 133 -16.83 -8.27 -5.70
CA ARG A 133 -17.97 -9.16 -5.96
C ARG A 133 -19.19 -8.37 -6.42
N GLU A 134 -19.44 -7.22 -5.80
CA GLU A 134 -20.56 -6.34 -6.12
C GLU A 134 -20.44 -5.71 -7.52
N LEU A 135 -19.22 -5.35 -7.95
CA LEU A 135 -18.97 -4.87 -9.32
C LEU A 135 -19.02 -6.01 -10.36
N LEU A 136 -18.44 -7.17 -10.06
CA LEU A 136 -18.46 -8.36 -10.93
C LEU A 136 -19.88 -8.88 -11.15
N LYS A 137 -20.74 -8.87 -10.12
CA LYS A 137 -22.19 -9.17 -10.24
C LYS A 137 -22.90 -8.28 -11.25
N ARG A 138 -22.42 -7.05 -11.47
CA ARG A 138 -22.95 -6.10 -12.45
C ARG A 138 -22.28 -6.21 -13.81
N GLN A 139 -21.60 -7.33 -14.08
CA GLN A 139 -20.97 -7.63 -15.37
C GLN A 139 -19.85 -6.65 -15.74
N CYS A 140 -19.15 -6.10 -14.74
CA CYS A 140 -17.88 -5.43 -15.02
C CYS A 140 -16.89 -6.43 -15.63
N ASP A 141 -16.33 -6.11 -16.79
CA ASP A 141 -15.35 -6.95 -17.47
C ASP A 141 -14.03 -6.99 -16.68
N PRO A 142 -13.60 -8.16 -16.15
CA PRO A 142 -12.34 -8.30 -15.44
C PRO A 142 -11.11 -8.18 -16.33
N ASN A 143 -11.30 -8.14 -17.65
CA ASN A 143 -10.25 -7.91 -18.65
C ASN A 143 -10.32 -6.52 -19.25
N TYR A 144 -11.18 -5.63 -18.75
CA TYR A 144 -11.29 -4.29 -19.27
C TYR A 144 -9.95 -3.58 -19.17
N ILE A 145 -9.41 -3.18 -20.31
CA ILE A 145 -8.20 -2.36 -20.35
C ILE A 145 -8.64 -0.91 -20.37
N LEU A 146 -8.14 -0.13 -19.41
CA LEU A 146 -8.47 1.28 -19.29
C LEU A 146 -7.95 2.04 -20.54
N ALA A 147 -8.82 2.22 -21.53
CA ALA A 147 -8.52 2.96 -22.75
C ALA A 147 -8.68 4.47 -22.50
N GLY A 148 -7.72 5.27 -22.98
CA GLY A 148 -7.72 6.73 -22.84
C GLY A 148 -6.75 7.27 -21.79
N ARG A 149 -6.11 6.39 -21.01
CA ARG A 149 -4.88 6.73 -20.29
C ARG A 149 -3.66 6.27 -21.06
N GLN A 150 -2.54 6.94 -20.80
CA GLN A 150 -1.22 6.50 -21.23
C GLN A 150 -0.76 5.19 -20.57
N GLU A 151 -1.56 4.69 -19.62
CA GLU A 151 -1.34 3.46 -18.88
C GLU A 151 -2.41 2.44 -19.31
N ARG A 152 -2.06 1.50 -20.19
CA ARG A 152 -2.96 0.39 -20.56
C ARG A 152 -2.68 -0.80 -19.66
N PHE A 153 -3.48 -0.96 -18.61
CA PHE A 153 -3.43 -2.11 -17.71
C PHE A 153 -4.85 -2.54 -17.29
N GLY A 154 -5.01 -3.81 -16.91
CA GLY A 154 -6.28 -4.40 -16.48
C GLY A 154 -6.48 -4.36 -14.95
N PRO A 155 -7.64 -4.78 -14.44
CA PRO A 155 -7.89 -4.89 -13.00
C PRO A 155 -6.90 -5.80 -12.28
N LEU A 156 -6.49 -6.89 -12.94
CA LEU A 156 -5.55 -7.85 -12.39
C LEU A 156 -4.16 -7.19 -12.16
N HIS A 157 -3.65 -6.49 -13.17
CA HIS A 157 -2.48 -5.62 -13.04
C HIS A 157 -2.63 -4.58 -11.93
N ALA A 158 -3.83 -4.02 -11.74
CA ALA A 158 -4.07 -3.02 -10.71
C ALA A 158 -3.93 -3.59 -9.29
N VAL A 159 -4.23 -4.88 -9.09
CA VAL A 159 -3.90 -5.60 -7.86
C VAL A 159 -2.39 -5.50 -7.68
N ALA A 160 -1.62 -6.09 -8.58
CA ALA A 160 -0.17 -6.14 -8.42
C ALA A 160 0.45 -4.74 -8.26
N LEU A 161 0.04 -3.75 -9.05
CA LEU A 161 0.64 -2.41 -9.05
C LEU A 161 0.33 -1.55 -7.82
N PHE A 162 -0.85 -1.68 -7.23
CA PHE A 162 -1.39 -0.69 -6.31
C PHE A 162 -1.91 -1.27 -4.98
N SER A 163 -1.83 -2.59 -4.80
CA SER A 163 -2.33 -3.28 -3.60
C SER A 163 -1.30 -3.45 -2.49
N LEU A 164 -0.16 -2.75 -2.54
CA LEU A 164 0.96 -2.83 -1.57
C LEU A 164 0.53 -2.78 -0.10
N SER A 165 -0.53 -2.04 0.21
CA SER A 165 -1.09 -1.93 1.58
C SER A 165 -2.49 -2.52 1.71
N ASN A 166 -2.97 -3.24 0.69
CA ASN A 166 -4.28 -3.88 0.70
C ASN A 166 -4.14 -5.33 1.18
N ARG A 167 -4.53 -5.59 2.43
CA ARG A 167 -4.54 -6.93 3.02
C ARG A 167 -5.37 -7.96 2.24
N HIS A 168 -6.26 -7.49 1.36
CA HIS A 168 -7.15 -8.33 0.55
C HIS A 168 -6.64 -8.57 -0.87
N ALA A 169 -5.43 -8.13 -1.21
CA ALA A 169 -4.86 -8.23 -2.56
C ALA A 169 -4.98 -9.64 -3.16
N VAL A 170 -4.64 -10.67 -2.38
CA VAL A 170 -4.65 -12.05 -2.88
C VAL A 170 -6.07 -12.57 -3.09
N GLU A 171 -7.01 -12.21 -2.22
CA GLU A 171 -8.42 -12.56 -2.43
C GLU A 171 -9.00 -11.79 -3.64
N ALA A 172 -8.62 -10.53 -3.82
CA ALA A 172 -9.01 -9.74 -4.97
C ALA A 172 -8.51 -10.36 -6.29
N ALA A 173 -7.23 -10.76 -6.36
CA ALA A 173 -6.67 -11.49 -7.50
C ALA A 173 -7.44 -12.80 -7.75
N ARG A 174 -7.70 -13.59 -6.70
CA ARG A 174 -8.45 -14.85 -6.82
C ARG A 174 -9.84 -14.61 -7.41
N LEU A 175 -10.55 -13.60 -6.94
CA LEU A 175 -11.89 -13.28 -7.42
C LEU A 175 -11.91 -12.88 -8.88
N LEU A 176 -10.93 -12.09 -9.32
CA LEU A 176 -10.79 -11.71 -10.72
C LEU A 176 -10.53 -12.95 -11.59
N LEU A 177 -9.62 -13.84 -11.17
CA LEU A 177 -9.30 -15.07 -11.89
C LEU A 177 -10.50 -16.05 -11.96
N GLU A 178 -11.25 -16.20 -10.87
CA GLU A 178 -12.51 -16.98 -10.85
C GLU A 178 -13.54 -16.44 -11.87
N HIS A 179 -13.51 -15.13 -12.13
CA HIS A 179 -14.34 -14.47 -13.14
C HIS A 179 -13.68 -14.40 -14.52
N ARG A 180 -12.67 -15.23 -14.78
CA ARG A 180 -11.95 -15.34 -16.06
C ARG A 180 -11.14 -14.09 -16.43
N ALA A 181 -10.55 -13.43 -15.45
CA ALA A 181 -9.44 -12.51 -15.72
C ALA A 181 -8.30 -13.29 -16.39
N ASP A 182 -7.78 -12.74 -17.48
CA ASP A 182 -6.66 -13.26 -18.21
C ASP A 182 -5.38 -12.97 -17.45
N VAL A 183 -4.84 -13.99 -16.79
CA VAL A 183 -3.60 -13.94 -16.02
C VAL A 183 -2.38 -13.60 -16.89
N ASN A 184 -2.46 -13.86 -18.19
CA ASN A 184 -1.39 -13.61 -19.15
C ASN A 184 -1.62 -12.32 -19.96
N SER A 185 -2.64 -11.54 -19.60
CA SER A 185 -2.89 -10.27 -20.26
C SER A 185 -1.71 -9.33 -20.02
N ARG A 186 -1.23 -8.69 -21.09
CA ARG A 186 -0.05 -7.82 -21.05
C ARG A 186 -0.46 -6.37 -20.94
N SER A 187 0.19 -5.63 -20.05
CA SER A 187 0.12 -4.18 -20.04
C SER A 187 0.81 -3.60 -21.27
N ALA A 188 0.25 -2.52 -21.82
CA ALA A 188 0.76 -1.85 -23.01
C ALA A 188 0.83 -0.33 -22.77
N PRO A 189 1.75 0.16 -21.92
CA PRO A 189 1.88 1.59 -21.68
C PRO A 189 2.19 2.33 -22.99
N SER A 190 1.55 3.48 -23.18
CA SER A 190 1.72 4.32 -24.36
C SER A 190 2.26 5.70 -24.00
N ASP A 191 2.71 6.44 -25.02
CA ASP A 191 2.98 7.88 -24.95
C ASP A 191 3.99 8.30 -23.86
N ASP A 192 3.72 9.36 -23.09
CA ASP A 192 4.61 9.88 -22.04
C ASP A 192 4.84 8.86 -20.92
N PHE A 193 3.84 8.04 -20.60
CA PHE A 193 4.01 6.99 -19.61
C PHE A 193 4.97 5.89 -20.08
N LEU A 194 4.96 5.56 -21.38
CA LEU A 194 6.00 4.71 -21.98
C LEU A 194 7.38 5.35 -21.86
N TRP A 195 7.48 6.68 -22.01
CA TRP A 195 8.73 7.41 -21.78
C TRP A 195 9.20 7.35 -20.32
N GLU A 196 8.30 7.50 -19.34
CA GLU A 196 8.62 7.31 -17.92
C GLU A 196 9.11 5.89 -17.63
N CYS A 197 8.47 4.88 -18.22
CA CYS A 197 8.91 3.49 -18.11
C CYS A 197 10.32 3.29 -18.71
N ARG A 198 10.61 3.86 -19.88
CA ARG A 198 11.94 3.81 -20.51
C ARG A 198 13.02 4.50 -19.67
N LYS A 199 12.72 5.68 -19.10
CA LYS A 199 13.64 6.37 -18.18
C LYS A 199 13.89 5.54 -16.91
N ALA A 200 12.86 4.92 -16.37
CA ALA A 200 12.98 4.04 -15.23
C ALA A 200 13.88 2.83 -15.53
N ARG A 201 13.74 2.22 -16.71
CA ARG A 201 14.62 1.15 -17.19
C ARG A 201 16.06 1.59 -17.32
N MET A 202 16.31 2.78 -17.89
CA MET A 202 17.66 3.32 -17.96
C MET A 202 18.27 3.51 -16.57
N ARG A 203 17.50 4.02 -15.60
CA ARG A 203 17.96 4.16 -14.22
C ARG A 203 18.29 2.81 -13.58
N VAL A 204 17.43 1.81 -13.78
CA VAL A 204 17.68 0.44 -13.31
C VAL A 204 18.94 -0.15 -13.95
N ALA A 205 19.17 0.07 -15.24
CA ALA A 205 20.36 -0.43 -15.94
C ALA A 205 21.66 0.23 -15.45
N VAL A 206 21.61 1.52 -15.09
CA VAL A 206 22.78 2.28 -14.61
C VAL A 206 23.06 2.03 -13.13
N LEU A 207 22.03 2.06 -12.30
CA LEU A 207 22.16 2.02 -10.83
C LEU A 207 22.04 0.61 -10.27
N GLY A 208 21.48 -0.32 -11.04
CA GLY A 208 21.07 -1.65 -10.58
C GLY A 208 19.66 -1.62 -9.97
N PHE A 209 18.91 -2.72 -10.19
CA PHE A 209 17.50 -2.85 -9.77
C PHE A 209 17.31 -2.61 -8.26
N ALA A 210 18.16 -3.22 -7.42
CA ALA A 210 18.09 -3.13 -5.96
C ALA A 210 18.36 -1.70 -5.42
N ASN A 211 19.10 -0.87 -6.16
CA ASN A 211 19.45 0.49 -5.75
C ASN A 211 18.42 1.54 -6.21
N CYS A 212 17.33 1.11 -6.86
CA CYS A 212 16.27 1.99 -7.33
C CYS A 212 15.09 2.01 -6.34
N ASN A 213 14.48 3.18 -6.15
CA ASN A 213 13.25 3.30 -5.36
C ASN A 213 12.11 2.47 -5.98
N MET A 214 11.09 2.16 -5.16
CA MET A 214 9.95 1.31 -5.53
C MET A 214 9.29 1.76 -6.84
N MET A 215 8.97 3.05 -6.97
CA MET A 215 8.32 3.58 -8.18
C MET A 215 9.17 3.43 -9.44
N THR A 216 10.50 3.53 -9.33
CA THR A 216 11.41 3.32 -10.46
C THR A 216 11.45 1.84 -10.84
N ARG A 217 11.52 0.93 -9.86
CA ARG A 217 11.42 -0.52 -10.10
C ARG A 217 10.09 -0.89 -10.77
N LEU A 218 8.98 -0.43 -10.20
CA LEU A 218 7.63 -0.66 -10.72
C LEU A 218 7.46 -0.18 -12.16
N ARG A 219 7.90 1.05 -12.45
CA ARG A 219 7.82 1.63 -13.81
C ARG A 219 8.76 0.96 -14.79
N ALA A 220 9.93 0.49 -14.36
CA ALA A 220 10.81 -0.28 -15.23
C ALA A 220 10.15 -1.61 -15.67
N SER A 221 9.36 -2.20 -14.77
CA SER A 221 8.56 -3.42 -14.95
C SER A 221 7.15 -3.18 -15.50
N MET A 222 6.72 -1.94 -15.74
CA MET A 222 5.33 -1.61 -16.11
C MET A 222 4.92 -1.98 -17.54
N PRO A 223 5.77 -1.90 -18.59
CA PRO A 223 5.41 -2.41 -19.91
C PRO A 223 5.36 -3.94 -20.01
N LEU A 224 5.39 -4.62 -18.87
CA LEU A 224 5.87 -5.97 -18.68
C LEU A 224 5.11 -6.73 -17.58
N PHE A 225 3.96 -6.23 -17.13
CA PHE A 225 3.17 -7.00 -16.18
C PHE A 225 2.51 -8.16 -16.94
N LEU A 226 3.18 -9.31 -16.95
CA LEU A 226 2.50 -10.51 -16.46
C LEU A 226 2.45 -10.36 -14.94
N ASP A 227 1.37 -10.78 -14.31
CA ASP A 227 0.96 -10.41 -12.95
C ASP A 227 1.87 -10.92 -11.80
N TYR A 228 3.09 -11.28 -12.14
CA TYR A 228 4.02 -12.11 -11.39
C TYR A 228 5.07 -11.34 -10.57
N GLY A 229 5.06 -9.99 -10.62
CA GLY A 229 6.25 -9.19 -10.29
C GLY A 229 6.09 -8.00 -9.36
N ALA A 230 4.98 -7.86 -8.62
CA ALA A 230 4.84 -6.79 -7.64
C ALA A 230 4.86 -7.32 -6.19
N ASP A 231 5.63 -6.61 -5.36
CA ASP A 231 5.84 -6.76 -3.92
C ASP A 231 4.60 -6.27 -3.14
N PRO A 232 3.97 -7.12 -2.30
CA PRO A 232 3.13 -6.68 -1.18
C PRO A 232 3.70 -7.17 0.15
N THR A 233 3.68 -6.31 1.17
CA THR A 233 4.22 -6.60 2.51
C THR A 233 3.54 -7.81 3.18
N PRO A 234 4.26 -8.58 4.04
CA PRO A 234 3.76 -9.85 4.57
C PRO A 234 2.56 -9.72 5.51
N ASN A 235 1.62 -10.67 5.44
CA ASN A 235 0.51 -10.85 6.39
C ASN A 235 0.81 -11.95 7.44
N ASP A 236 0.04 -11.95 8.53
CA ASP A 236 0.25 -12.68 9.80
C ASP A 236 0.20 -14.23 9.74
N HIS A 237 0.29 -14.85 8.55
CA HIS A 237 0.08 -16.30 8.37
C HIS A 237 1.31 -17.10 7.95
N GLY A 238 2.49 -16.51 7.89
CA GLY A 238 3.75 -17.25 7.67
C GLY A 238 3.96 -17.76 6.24
N ASP A 239 2.95 -17.68 5.38
CA ASP A 239 3.07 -17.66 3.91
C ASP A 239 3.17 -16.19 3.48
N THR A 240 4.17 -15.81 2.67
CA THR A 240 4.20 -14.43 2.13
C THR A 240 3.02 -14.27 1.16
N PRO A 241 2.40 -13.08 1.04
CA PRO A 241 1.40 -12.79 0.00
C PRO A 241 1.88 -13.16 -1.40
N GLU A 242 3.19 -13.17 -1.62
CA GLU A 242 3.88 -13.57 -2.84
C GLU A 242 3.82 -15.09 -3.08
N ASP A 243 4.02 -15.92 -2.05
CA ASP A 243 3.86 -17.38 -2.17
C ASP A 243 2.42 -17.75 -2.55
N LEU A 244 1.46 -17.01 -2.01
CA LEU A 244 0.04 -17.23 -2.27
C LEU A 244 -0.36 -16.68 -3.64
N ALA A 245 0.12 -15.50 -4.04
CA ALA A 245 -0.13 -14.92 -5.35
C ALA A 245 0.55 -15.70 -6.48
N ARG A 246 1.80 -16.15 -6.30
CA ARG A 246 2.51 -17.00 -7.26
C ARG A 246 1.81 -18.34 -7.45
N ARG A 247 1.49 -19.05 -6.37
CA ARG A 247 0.77 -20.33 -6.45
C ARG A 247 -0.59 -20.12 -7.12
N LEU A 248 -1.31 -19.07 -6.73
CA LEU A 248 -2.57 -18.70 -7.34
C LEU A 248 -2.42 -18.45 -8.85
N PHE A 249 -1.48 -17.62 -9.29
CA PHE A 249 -1.32 -17.36 -10.72
C PHE A 249 -0.91 -18.60 -11.51
N LEU A 250 -0.03 -19.45 -10.97
CA LEU A 250 0.32 -20.74 -11.59
C LEU A 250 -0.88 -21.69 -11.69
N ASP A 251 -1.66 -21.80 -10.63
CA ASP A 251 -2.86 -22.67 -10.60
C ASP A 251 -3.88 -22.24 -11.66
N TYR A 252 -3.90 -20.94 -12.01
CA TYR A 252 -4.74 -20.38 -13.07
C TYR A 252 -4.05 -20.28 -14.43
N GLY A 253 -2.88 -20.90 -14.62
CA GLY A 253 -2.22 -21.03 -15.92
C GLY A 253 -1.37 -19.84 -16.36
N ALA A 254 -0.81 -19.10 -15.39
CA ALA A 254 0.19 -18.08 -15.69
C ALA A 254 1.43 -18.69 -16.36
N ASP A 255 1.81 -18.14 -17.51
CA ASP A 255 2.98 -18.58 -18.25
C ASP A 255 4.24 -17.89 -17.69
N PRO A 256 5.28 -18.63 -17.28
CA PRO A 256 6.55 -18.05 -16.84
C PRO A 256 7.37 -17.49 -18.02
N THR A 257 6.74 -16.77 -18.94
CA THR A 257 7.42 -16.11 -20.04
C THR A 257 8.35 -15.00 -19.53
N PRO A 258 9.55 -14.87 -20.13
CA PRO A 258 10.40 -13.71 -19.89
C PRO A 258 9.69 -12.42 -20.28
N ASN A 259 9.93 -11.36 -19.52
CA ASN A 259 9.53 -10.02 -19.91
C ASN A 259 10.35 -9.52 -21.13
N ASP A 260 10.03 -8.34 -21.70
CA ASP A 260 10.81 -7.78 -22.84
C ASP A 260 12.25 -7.37 -22.45
N HIS A 261 12.63 -7.42 -21.17
CA HIS A 261 14.02 -7.33 -20.73
C HIS A 261 14.73 -8.69 -20.74
N GLY A 262 13.99 -9.78 -21.00
CA GLY A 262 14.48 -11.16 -20.97
C GLY A 262 14.52 -11.77 -19.57
N ASP A 263 13.98 -11.09 -18.54
CA ASP A 263 13.94 -11.61 -17.18
C ASP A 263 12.72 -12.51 -17.01
N THR A 264 12.92 -13.75 -16.54
CA THR A 264 11.82 -14.62 -16.12
C THR A 264 11.29 -14.20 -14.75
N PRO A 265 10.10 -14.68 -14.34
CA PRO A 265 9.64 -14.49 -12.96
C PRO A 265 10.65 -14.93 -11.90
N GLU A 266 11.41 -16.00 -12.16
CA GLU A 266 12.51 -16.44 -11.29
C GLU A 266 13.65 -15.42 -11.24
N ASP A 267 14.00 -14.78 -12.35
CA ASP A 267 15.05 -13.74 -12.37
C ASP A 267 14.63 -12.53 -11.55
N LEU A 268 13.37 -12.11 -11.65
CA LEU A 268 12.81 -11.03 -10.82
C LEU A 268 12.77 -11.42 -9.35
N ALA A 269 12.39 -12.66 -9.02
CA ALA A 269 12.41 -13.19 -7.66
C ALA A 269 13.84 -13.20 -7.07
N ARG A 270 14.85 -13.62 -7.84
CA ARG A 270 16.26 -13.59 -7.40
C ARG A 270 16.75 -12.17 -7.13
N ARG A 271 16.44 -11.23 -8.03
CA ARG A 271 16.89 -9.82 -7.94
C ARG A 271 16.26 -9.05 -6.79
N ASN A 272 15.05 -9.45 -6.38
CA ASN A 272 14.37 -8.91 -5.21
C ASN A 272 14.61 -9.77 -3.95
N HIS A 273 15.47 -10.78 -4.02
CA HIS A 273 15.83 -11.67 -2.91
C HIS A 273 14.68 -12.54 -2.37
N HIS A 274 13.61 -12.75 -3.15
CA HIS A 274 12.52 -13.67 -2.83
C HIS A 274 12.86 -15.09 -3.28
N TYR A 275 13.97 -15.63 -2.77
CA TYR A 275 14.44 -16.97 -3.12
C TYR A 275 13.46 -18.09 -2.73
N HIS A 276 12.57 -17.82 -1.78
CA HIS A 276 11.50 -18.72 -1.35
C HIS A 276 10.48 -19.00 -2.46
N LEU A 277 10.32 -18.08 -3.43
CA LEU A 277 9.44 -18.23 -4.58
C LEU A 277 10.02 -19.13 -5.69
N ILE A 278 11.25 -19.59 -5.57
CA ILE A 278 11.93 -20.35 -6.64
C ILE A 278 11.86 -21.84 -6.33
N PRO A 279 11.14 -22.65 -7.14
CA PRO A 279 11.04 -24.08 -6.94
C PRO A 279 12.42 -24.75 -6.89
N GLY A 280 12.69 -25.54 -5.83
CA GLY A 280 13.94 -26.29 -5.67
C GLY A 280 15.11 -25.52 -5.03
N VAL A 281 14.94 -24.24 -4.67
CA VAL A 281 15.93 -23.52 -3.84
C VAL A 281 15.64 -23.77 -2.36
N THR A 282 15.72 -25.02 -1.94
CA THR A 282 15.75 -25.36 -0.52
C THR A 282 17.20 -25.30 -0.03
N SER A 283 17.43 -24.56 1.07
CA SER A 283 18.60 -24.60 1.96
C SER A 283 19.96 -24.03 1.52
N LYS A 284 20.16 -23.46 0.32
CA LYS A 284 21.44 -22.78 -0.04
C LYS A 284 21.52 -21.30 0.38
N SER A 285 20.40 -20.61 0.57
CA SER A 285 20.34 -19.17 0.90
C SER A 285 20.77 -18.82 2.33
N ARG A 286 20.79 -19.80 3.25
CA ARG A 286 21.38 -19.64 4.60
C ARG A 286 22.87 -19.28 4.51
N GLY A 287 23.55 -19.73 3.45
CA GLY A 287 24.96 -19.44 3.20
C GLY A 287 25.24 -17.99 2.82
N GLN A 288 24.37 -17.36 2.02
CA GLN A 288 24.55 -15.96 1.58
C GLN A 288 24.25 -14.94 2.69
N GLN A 289 23.22 -15.19 3.51
CA GLN A 289 23.01 -14.39 4.73
C GLN A 289 24.22 -14.52 5.68
N MET A 290 24.84 -15.70 5.75
CA MET A 290 26.04 -15.92 6.53
C MET A 290 27.29 -15.30 5.92
N GLU A 291 27.33 -15.15 4.60
CA GLU A 291 28.42 -14.47 3.90
C GLU A 291 28.38 -12.95 4.10
N VAL A 292 27.17 -12.35 4.14
CA VAL A 292 26.96 -10.95 4.54
C VAL A 292 27.34 -10.74 6.01
N LEU A 293 26.90 -11.64 6.89
CA LEU A 293 27.27 -11.62 8.31
C LEU A 293 28.79 -11.77 8.51
N GLN A 294 29.44 -12.67 7.77
CA GLN A 294 30.88 -12.90 7.81
C GLN A 294 31.68 -11.72 7.27
N LYS A 295 31.19 -11.03 6.22
CA LYS A 295 31.79 -9.79 5.73
C LYS A 295 31.70 -8.66 6.75
N ALA A 296 30.55 -8.50 7.41
CA ALA A 296 30.38 -7.53 8.48
C ALA A 296 31.30 -7.85 9.67
N LEU A 297 31.38 -9.11 10.09
CA LEU A 297 32.30 -9.59 11.13
C LEU A 297 33.77 -9.40 10.76
N ARG A 298 34.16 -9.63 9.50
CA ARG A 298 35.54 -9.35 9.04
C ARG A 298 35.86 -7.86 9.10
N GLY A 299 34.93 -7.01 8.66
CA GLY A 299 35.06 -5.55 8.76
C GLY A 299 35.21 -5.05 10.21
N MET A 300 34.57 -5.74 11.17
CA MET A 300 34.75 -5.47 12.61
C MET A 300 36.12 -5.92 13.12
N ILE A 301 36.63 -7.07 12.64
CA ILE A 301 37.91 -7.64 13.08
C ILE A 301 39.10 -6.88 12.47
N ASP A 302 38.99 -6.41 11.22
CA ASP A 302 40.05 -5.68 10.53
C ASP A 302 40.05 -4.16 10.79
N GLY A 303 39.07 -3.67 11.57
CA GLY A 303 38.95 -2.28 11.98
C GLY A 303 38.46 -1.33 10.87
N SER A 304 38.07 -1.84 9.70
CA SER A 304 37.47 -1.04 8.63
C SER A 304 36.02 -0.62 8.93
N LEU A 305 35.37 -1.30 9.88
CA LEU A 305 34.06 -0.97 10.42
C LEU A 305 34.20 -0.64 11.92
N GLN A 306 34.10 0.65 12.26
CA GLN A 306 34.04 1.07 13.67
C GLN A 306 32.65 0.82 14.23
N VAL A 307 32.52 -0.22 15.04
CA VAL A 307 31.31 -0.49 15.83
C VAL A 307 31.52 0.10 17.22
N HIS A 308 30.73 1.11 17.57
CA HIS A 308 30.63 1.57 18.95
C HIS A 308 29.67 0.64 19.68
N GLU A 309 30.21 -0.25 20.49
CA GLU A 309 29.44 -1.09 21.40
C GLU A 309 29.17 -0.29 22.68
N ASP A 310 27.97 0.26 22.83
CA ASP A 310 27.60 0.96 24.06
C ASP A 310 27.18 -0.06 25.12
N TRP A 311 28.18 -0.52 25.89
CA TRP A 311 28.02 -1.44 27.03
C TRP A 311 27.01 -0.94 28.07
N PHE A 312 26.76 0.37 28.15
CA PHE A 312 25.81 0.97 29.09
C PHE A 312 24.35 0.88 28.62
N ALA A 313 24.09 0.67 27.33
CA ALA A 313 22.74 0.54 26.76
C ALA A 313 22.22 -0.91 26.77
N ILE A 314 23.10 -1.89 26.99
CA ILE A 314 22.71 -3.27 27.26
C ILE A 314 22.28 -3.33 28.73
N PRO A 315 21.03 -3.72 29.05
CA PRO A 315 20.63 -3.92 30.43
C PRO A 315 21.61 -4.92 31.04
N GLN A 316 22.46 -4.44 31.94
CA GLN A 316 23.36 -5.29 32.70
C GLN A 316 22.49 -6.11 33.64
N ILE A 317 21.91 -7.21 33.12
CA ILE A 317 21.23 -8.21 33.92
C ILE A 317 22.31 -8.78 34.81
N THR A 318 22.46 -8.18 35.98
CA THR A 318 23.35 -8.67 37.02
C THR A 318 22.94 -10.11 37.27
N VAL A 319 23.89 -11.01 37.05
CA VAL A 319 23.73 -12.45 37.29
C VAL A 319 23.03 -12.62 38.63
N ARG A 320 21.87 -13.29 38.58
CA ARG A 320 20.95 -13.56 39.69
C ARG A 320 21.73 -13.88 40.97
N LYS A 321 21.91 -12.88 41.83
CA LYS A 321 22.38 -13.04 43.20
C LYS A 321 21.17 -12.97 44.12
N ASP A 322 21.08 -13.88 45.06
CA ASP A 322 20.02 -13.89 46.06
C ASP A 322 19.99 -12.55 46.82
N GLY A 323 18.81 -11.91 46.85
CA GLY A 323 18.60 -10.63 47.55
C GLY A 323 18.42 -9.40 46.66
N VAL A 324 18.43 -9.52 45.33
CA VAL A 324 18.11 -8.40 44.42
C VAL A 324 16.59 -8.25 44.28
N ASN A 325 16.08 -7.04 44.54
CA ASN A 325 14.66 -6.71 44.46
C ASN A 325 14.16 -6.84 43.01
N GLU A 326 13.32 -7.85 42.74
CA GLU A 326 12.80 -8.15 41.41
C GLU A 326 12.02 -6.99 40.77
N GLU A 327 11.40 -6.11 41.56
CA GLU A 327 10.65 -4.98 41.03
C GLU A 327 11.55 -3.88 40.48
N SER A 328 12.71 -3.62 41.10
CA SER A 328 13.63 -2.58 40.60
C SER A 328 14.30 -3.00 39.30
N VAL A 329 14.66 -4.29 39.17
CA VAL A 329 15.28 -4.83 37.94
C VAL A 329 14.29 -4.84 36.77
N LYS A 330 13.00 -5.10 37.03
CA LYS A 330 11.95 -4.97 36.02
C LYS A 330 11.76 -3.51 35.57
N SER A 331 11.87 -2.56 36.51
CA SER A 331 11.79 -1.13 36.22
C SER A 331 12.95 -0.65 35.34
N ASP A 332 14.19 -1.00 35.68
CA ASP A 332 15.37 -0.57 34.92
C ASP A 332 15.44 -1.22 33.54
N ALA A 333 15.06 -2.51 33.44
CA ALA A 333 14.93 -3.19 32.16
C ALA A 333 13.86 -2.53 31.29
N ALA A 334 12.72 -2.12 31.86
CA ALA A 334 11.66 -1.42 31.15
C ALA A 334 12.10 -0.03 30.68
N LEU A 335 12.88 0.71 31.49
CA LEU A 335 13.42 2.01 31.11
C LEU A 335 14.47 1.91 29.98
N ALA A 336 15.35 0.91 30.04
CA ALA A 336 16.33 0.65 28.96
C ALA A 336 15.63 0.23 27.64
N VAL A 337 14.56 -0.57 27.76
CA VAL A 337 13.66 -0.92 26.67
C VAL A 337 13.00 0.33 26.05
N GLN A 338 12.52 1.24 26.89
CA GLN A 338 11.87 2.49 26.47
C GLN A 338 12.82 3.52 25.85
N SER A 339 14.14 3.43 26.08
CA SER A 339 15.12 4.36 25.51
C SER A 339 15.60 3.97 24.11
N ILE A 340 15.35 2.73 23.66
CA ILE A 340 15.78 2.24 22.33
C ILE A 340 15.32 3.12 21.16
N PRO A 341 14.08 3.64 21.11
CA PRO A 341 13.66 4.57 20.05
C PRO A 341 14.55 5.81 19.90
N ALA A 342 14.97 6.41 21.02
CA ALA A 342 15.83 7.60 20.99
C ALA A 342 17.23 7.29 20.44
N TYR A 343 17.76 6.09 20.70
CA TYR A 343 19.02 5.63 20.13
C TYR A 343 18.91 5.33 18.63
N VAL A 344 17.81 4.71 18.20
CA VAL A 344 17.54 4.47 16.77
C VAL A 344 17.47 5.80 16.02
N GLU A 345 16.78 6.81 16.58
CA GLU A 345 16.64 8.13 15.98
C GLU A 345 17.97 8.88 15.84
N LEU A 346 18.91 8.69 16.78
CA LEU A 346 20.23 9.31 16.77
C LEU A 346 21.28 8.54 15.92
N SER A 347 20.98 7.32 15.50
CA SER A 347 21.94 6.46 14.79
C SER A 347 21.95 6.73 13.29
N ASN A 348 23.15 6.90 12.70
CA ASN A 348 23.27 7.01 11.23
C ASN A 348 22.97 5.68 10.50
N VAL A 349 23.27 4.55 11.16
CA VAL A 349 22.97 3.19 10.69
C VAL A 349 22.64 2.35 11.91
N PHE A 350 21.48 1.67 11.89
CA PHE A 350 21.04 0.75 12.94
C PHE A 350 20.88 -0.65 12.36
N ILE A 351 21.52 -1.65 12.99
CA ILE A 351 21.44 -3.05 12.57
C ILE A 351 20.83 -3.86 13.70
N ALA A 352 19.61 -4.35 13.50
CA ALA A 352 18.97 -5.28 14.42
C ALA A 352 19.25 -6.74 13.99
N LEU A 353 19.78 -7.54 14.91
CA LEU A 353 19.89 -8.99 14.73
C LEU A 353 18.61 -9.65 15.23
N VAL A 354 17.85 -10.19 14.28
CA VAL A 354 16.47 -10.61 14.53
C VAL A 354 16.30 -12.10 14.19
N PRO A 355 16.77 -13.01 15.06
CA PRO A 355 16.62 -14.45 14.82
C PRO A 355 15.15 -14.86 14.95
N GLU A 356 14.74 -15.82 14.13
CA GLU A 356 13.44 -16.47 14.27
C GLU A 356 13.42 -17.33 15.53
N LEU A 357 12.53 -16.99 16.46
CA LEU A 357 12.39 -17.67 17.76
C LEU A 357 10.93 -17.92 18.06
N THR A 358 10.60 -19.00 18.75
CA THR A 358 9.23 -19.27 19.20
C THR A 358 8.98 -18.59 20.54
N HIS A 359 7.96 -17.75 20.63
CA HIS A 359 7.58 -17.06 21.86
C HIS A 359 7.18 -18.08 22.93
N LYS A 360 7.84 -18.03 24.09
CA LYS A 360 7.71 -19.07 25.12
C LYS A 360 6.26 -19.26 25.60
N ASP A 361 5.52 -18.17 25.77
CA ASP A 361 4.21 -18.22 26.42
C ASP A 361 3.03 -18.33 25.45
N SER A 362 3.19 -17.79 24.23
CA SER A 362 2.14 -17.80 23.21
C SER A 362 2.38 -18.83 22.11
N SER A 363 3.57 -19.46 22.10
CA SER A 363 4.05 -20.31 21.00
C SER A 363 4.04 -19.63 19.62
N ALA A 364 3.82 -18.32 19.57
CA ALA A 364 3.81 -17.56 18.34
C ALA A 364 5.24 -17.45 17.78
N LEU A 365 5.36 -17.51 16.44
CA LEU A 365 6.64 -17.31 15.79
C LEU A 365 7.04 -15.84 15.90
N VAL A 366 8.17 -15.58 16.55
CA VAL A 366 8.82 -14.27 16.63
C VAL A 366 9.85 -14.19 15.51
N ASN A 367 9.43 -13.64 14.37
CA ASN A 367 10.25 -13.42 13.18
C ASN A 367 10.38 -11.93 12.85
N TYR A 368 11.14 -11.59 11.82
CA TYR A 368 11.40 -10.21 11.39
C TYR A 368 10.15 -9.30 11.38
N ALA A 369 9.00 -9.79 10.90
CA ALA A 369 7.73 -9.05 10.88
C ALA A 369 7.19 -8.74 12.29
N SER A 370 7.22 -9.73 13.18
CA SER A 370 6.81 -9.55 14.59
C SER A 370 7.74 -8.63 15.38
N TRP A 371 8.96 -8.41 14.90
CA TRP A 371 9.90 -7.46 15.47
C TRP A 371 9.65 -6.05 14.91
N LEU A 372 9.37 -5.92 13.60
CA LEU A 372 8.94 -4.67 12.96
C LEU A 372 7.68 -4.06 13.58
N SER A 373 6.72 -4.89 13.99
CA SER A 373 5.49 -4.44 14.65
C SER A 373 5.70 -3.97 16.09
N ARG A 374 6.87 -4.27 16.69
CA ARG A 374 7.23 -3.75 18.01
C ARG A 374 7.77 -2.36 17.79
N GLY A 375 7.12 -1.37 18.39
CA GLY A 375 7.19 0.06 18.04
C GLY A 375 8.57 0.75 18.05
N TRP A 376 9.68 0.04 18.26
CA TRP A 376 11.04 0.58 18.13
C TRP A 376 11.71 0.24 16.80
N LEU A 377 11.18 -0.74 16.04
CA LEU A 377 11.58 -1.02 14.65
C LEU A 377 10.64 -0.39 13.63
N GLY A 378 9.53 0.21 14.09
CA GLY A 378 8.53 0.89 13.25
C GLY A 378 8.90 2.32 12.82
N PHE A 379 10.06 2.83 13.24
CA PHE A 379 10.64 4.05 12.67
C PHE A 379 11.53 3.67 11.50
N VAL A 380 11.00 3.69 10.28
CA VAL A 380 11.82 3.57 9.07
C VAL A 380 11.44 4.67 8.09
N TRP A 381 12.47 5.44 7.74
CA TRP A 381 12.58 6.44 6.68
C TRP A 381 12.62 5.79 5.29
#